data_AF-A0A7Y9VUQ1-F1
#
_entry.id   AF-A0A7Y9VUQ1-F1
#
_cell.length_a   1.000
_cell.length_b   1.000
_cell.length_c   1.000
_cell.angle_alpha   90.00
_cell.angle_beta   90.00
_cell.angle_gamma   90.00
#
_symmetry.space_group_name_H-M   'P 1'
#
loop_
_entity.id
_entity.type
_entity.pdbx_description
1 polymer ?
#
loop_
_entity_poly.entity_id
_entity_poly.type
_entity_poly.pdbx_seq_one_letter_code
_entity_poly.pdbx_strand_id
1 'polypeptide(L)'
;MTGQCIAPDDLDMKKLWDSTCELPACKRETTKTGPNPKTRVEVPLLTCNCLWRRFQKEAEEWVAPGGVLIADPQTRNRKINAAYAQLWLADNRFQWAGLAAFASKQVGCGLIHATKLQTAIAAQKAAQEKLRTAKSETIFEGFGFKLSKTNPEAERELEKARAANPLPTEDITFGDNPRSVVQQQLDYVYEMLALGNTSLFLDVYPLHRFFMVRGYKEMQACLPQRNKLKNEVLWPIADKVEFGALHSEVSDTFKAIDEGRIAKSVEFMAQHEQINILQPAMYDNSHFALLMRGTHAGDVVSVVTGLMPGAAEEIQLTLASQCKAPDGRKVAFGSNPLANLADKDQRMEFVLRAATQFDTLLKDPASRAKLKQSITEISQGGGVQ
;
A
#
# COMPACT_ATOMS: atom_id res chain seq x y z
N MET A 1 14.05 9.69 -18.26
CA MET A 1 13.98 8.97 -16.97
C MET A 1 13.54 7.57 -17.29
N THR A 2 14.41 6.59 -17.06
CA THR A 2 14.22 5.19 -17.45
C THR A 2 13.07 4.59 -16.65
N GLY A 3 11.95 4.31 -17.31
CA GLY A 3 10.97 3.38 -16.76
C GLY A 3 11.72 2.09 -16.46
N GLN A 4 11.79 1.70 -15.20
CA GLN A 4 12.28 0.37 -14.82
C GLN A 4 11.36 -0.62 -15.54
N CYS A 5 11.83 -1.19 -16.64
CA CYS A 5 11.13 -2.26 -17.34
C CYS A 5 11.39 -3.55 -16.58
N ILE A 6 10.38 -4.43 -16.57
CA ILE A 6 10.53 -5.85 -16.24
C ILE A 6 11.64 -6.41 -17.13
N ALA A 7 12.85 -6.58 -16.58
CA ALA A 7 14.00 -7.08 -17.32
C ALA A 7 14.13 -8.59 -17.12
N PRO A 8 14.34 -9.37 -18.19
CA PRO A 8 14.70 -10.78 -18.06
C PRO A 8 16.10 -10.90 -17.44
N ASP A 9 16.29 -11.94 -16.64
CA ASP A 9 17.54 -12.31 -15.98
C ASP A 9 18.01 -13.67 -16.49
N ASP A 10 19.31 -13.91 -16.49
CA ASP A 10 19.90 -15.17 -16.97
C ASP A 10 19.39 -16.42 -16.21
N LEU A 11 18.90 -16.26 -14.97
CA LEU A 11 18.31 -17.34 -14.19
C LEU A 11 16.86 -17.66 -14.61
N ASP A 12 16.16 -16.75 -15.31
CA ASP A 12 14.78 -16.97 -15.77
C ASP A 12 14.65 -18.16 -16.70
N MET A 13 15.67 -18.38 -17.54
CA MET A 13 15.65 -19.39 -18.60
C MET A 13 16.37 -20.69 -18.20
N LYS A 14 17.04 -20.71 -17.03
CA LYS A 14 17.74 -21.91 -16.55
C LYS A 14 16.78 -22.90 -15.92
N LYS A 15 17.04 -24.18 -16.15
CA LYS A 15 16.21 -25.26 -15.58
C LYS A 15 16.43 -25.35 -14.08
N LEU A 16 15.34 -25.57 -13.35
CA LEU A 16 15.40 -25.78 -11.91
C LEU A 16 16.20 -27.06 -11.61
N TRP A 17 17.03 -26.99 -10.56
CA TRP A 17 17.96 -28.04 -10.13
C TRP A 17 19.15 -28.32 -11.07
N ASP A 18 19.35 -27.49 -12.09
CA ASP A 18 20.56 -27.53 -12.92
C ASP A 18 21.62 -26.54 -12.43
N SER A 19 22.86 -26.72 -12.90
CA SER A 19 23.98 -25.83 -12.58
C SER A 19 23.75 -24.40 -13.06
N THR A 20 24.06 -23.41 -12.22
CA THR A 20 23.99 -22.00 -12.61
C THR A 20 25.21 -21.53 -13.37
N CYS A 21 26.31 -22.30 -13.40
CA CYS A 21 27.50 -22.01 -14.20
C CYS A 21 28.03 -23.27 -14.92
N GLU A 22 28.87 -23.07 -15.93
CA GLU A 22 29.53 -24.19 -16.60
C GLU A 22 30.59 -24.82 -15.68
N LEU A 23 30.79 -26.15 -15.79
CA LEU A 23 31.77 -26.90 -14.98
C LEU A 23 33.20 -26.31 -14.96
N PRO A 24 33.72 -25.69 -16.04
CA PRO A 24 34.99 -24.97 -16.01
C PRO A 24 35.04 -23.78 -15.03
N ALA A 25 33.90 -23.12 -14.82
CA ALA A 25 33.77 -21.94 -13.96
C ALA A 25 33.44 -22.29 -12.49
N CYS A 26 33.10 -23.54 -12.19
CA CYS A 26 32.84 -24.00 -10.82
C CYS A 26 34.10 -23.93 -9.94
N LYS A 27 33.92 -23.61 -8.64
CA LYS A 27 35.01 -23.57 -7.67
C LYS A 27 35.61 -24.97 -7.47
N ARG A 28 36.94 -25.07 -7.45
CA ARG A 28 37.67 -26.34 -7.34
C ARG A 28 38.65 -26.32 -6.17
N GLU A 29 38.60 -27.37 -5.37
CA GLU A 29 39.52 -27.59 -4.25
C GLU A 29 40.24 -28.93 -4.48
N THR A 30 41.54 -28.87 -4.76
CA THR A 30 42.36 -30.06 -4.95
C THR A 30 43.15 -30.34 -3.67
N THR A 31 42.87 -31.47 -3.01
CA THR A 31 43.69 -31.97 -1.91
C THR A 31 44.92 -32.65 -2.48
N LYS A 32 46.10 -32.16 -2.10
CA LYS A 32 47.41 -32.72 -2.49
C LYS A 32 48.00 -33.67 -1.44
N THR A 33 47.27 -33.94 -0.36
CA THR A 33 47.73 -34.80 0.74
C THR A 33 47.40 -36.26 0.48
N GLY A 34 48.42 -37.09 0.28
CA GLY A 34 48.33 -38.53 0.08
C GLY A 34 48.72 -38.99 -1.34
N PRO A 35 48.85 -40.31 -1.58
CA PRO A 35 49.29 -40.85 -2.87
C PRO A 35 48.28 -40.64 -4.02
N ASN A 36 47.04 -40.23 -3.72
CA ASN A 36 45.98 -39.97 -4.70
C ASN A 36 45.35 -38.59 -4.45
N PRO A 37 45.75 -37.54 -5.20
CA PRO A 37 45.14 -36.23 -5.08
C PRO A 37 43.66 -36.28 -5.49
N LYS A 38 42.78 -35.63 -4.72
CA LYS A 38 41.35 -35.55 -5.02
C LYS A 38 40.96 -34.12 -5.34
N THR A 39 40.21 -33.91 -6.42
CA THR A 39 39.62 -32.61 -6.76
C THR A 39 38.14 -32.63 -6.43
N ARG A 40 37.73 -31.77 -5.50
CA ARG A 40 36.33 -31.47 -5.21
C ARG A 40 35.91 -30.28 -6.08
N VAL A 41 34.79 -30.40 -6.79
CA VAL A 41 34.20 -29.32 -7.57
C VAL A 41 32.88 -28.93 -6.91
N GLU A 42 32.73 -27.65 -6.55
CA GLU A 42 31.50 -27.11 -6.00
C GLU A 42 30.64 -26.55 -7.15
N VAL A 43 29.52 -27.22 -7.43
CA VAL A 43 28.60 -26.85 -8.51
C VAL A 43 27.39 -26.12 -7.91
N PRO A 44 27.23 -24.81 -8.15
CA PRO A 44 26.07 -24.08 -7.66
C PRO A 44 24.83 -24.48 -8.45
N LEU A 45 23.77 -24.91 -7.76
CA LEU A 45 22.50 -25.32 -8.39
C LEU A 45 21.44 -24.22 -8.28
N LEU A 46 20.62 -24.08 -9.31
CA LEU A 46 19.43 -23.23 -9.26
C LEU A 46 18.36 -23.93 -8.42
N THR A 47 18.03 -23.37 -7.26
CA THR A 47 17.00 -23.91 -6.36
C THR A 47 15.77 -23.00 -6.30
N CYS A 48 14.68 -23.49 -5.72
CA CYS A 48 13.51 -22.64 -5.43
C CYS A 48 13.87 -21.42 -4.59
N ASN A 49 14.76 -21.57 -3.61
CA ASN A 49 15.23 -20.46 -2.78
C ASN A 49 15.96 -19.40 -3.61
N CYS A 50 16.75 -19.80 -4.61
CA CYS A 50 17.43 -18.87 -5.52
C CYS A 50 16.41 -18.02 -6.29
N LEU A 51 15.36 -18.65 -6.82
CA LEU A 51 14.30 -17.96 -7.55
C LEU A 51 13.49 -17.03 -6.64
N TRP A 52 13.03 -17.53 -5.49
CA TRP A 52 12.28 -16.69 -4.53
C TRP A 52 13.10 -15.50 -4.06
N ARG A 53 14.39 -15.69 -3.76
CA ARG A 53 15.27 -14.60 -3.33
C ARG A 53 15.38 -13.55 -4.41
N ARG A 54 15.51 -13.96 -5.67
CA ARG A 54 15.58 -13.02 -6.79
C ARG A 54 14.29 -12.22 -6.95
N PHE A 55 13.13 -12.87 -7.03
CA PHE A 55 11.86 -12.15 -7.20
C PHE A 55 11.50 -11.29 -5.99
N GLN A 56 11.93 -11.69 -4.79
CA GLN A 56 11.79 -10.86 -3.59
C GLN A 56 12.70 -9.64 -3.67
N LYS A 57 13.96 -9.79 -4.10
CA LYS A 57 14.87 -8.66 -4.32
C LYS A 57 14.36 -7.71 -5.40
N GLU A 58 13.72 -8.24 -6.44
CA GLU A 58 13.05 -7.43 -7.45
C GLU A 58 11.96 -6.55 -6.83
N ALA A 59 11.09 -7.11 -5.97
CA ALA A 59 10.09 -6.33 -5.24
C ALA A 59 10.73 -5.31 -4.28
N GLU A 60 11.75 -5.72 -3.53
CA GLU A 60 12.46 -4.82 -2.61
C GLU A 60 13.07 -3.63 -3.34
N GLU A 61 13.62 -3.80 -4.54
CA GLU A 61 14.24 -2.70 -5.30
C GLU A 61 13.22 -1.60 -5.68
N TRP A 62 11.93 -1.91 -5.74
CA TRP A 62 10.89 -0.90 -5.97
C TRP A 62 10.66 0.01 -4.77
N VAL A 63 10.75 -0.53 -3.56
CA VAL A 63 10.31 0.14 -2.32
C VAL A 63 11.45 0.43 -1.35
N ALA A 64 12.59 -0.22 -1.53
CA ALA A 64 13.77 -0.19 -0.70
C ALA A 64 15.05 -0.34 -1.54
N PRO A 65 15.28 0.53 -2.55
CA PRO A 65 16.45 0.46 -3.41
C PRO A 65 17.73 0.53 -2.58
N GLY A 66 18.67 -0.39 -2.84
CA GLY A 66 19.88 -0.52 -2.02
C GLY A 66 19.65 -1.08 -0.60
N GLY A 67 18.49 -1.68 -0.34
CA GLY A 67 18.13 -2.33 0.93
C GLY A 67 17.58 -1.38 2.00
N VAL A 68 17.36 -0.10 1.68
CA VAL A 68 16.81 0.89 2.62
C VAL A 68 15.45 1.34 2.14
N LEU A 69 14.41 1.12 2.97
CA LEU A 69 13.04 1.51 2.64
C LEU A 69 12.95 3.00 2.29
N ILE A 70 12.27 3.33 1.19
CA ILE A 70 11.97 4.71 0.81
C ILE A 70 11.20 5.35 1.97
N ALA A 71 11.82 6.36 2.59
CA ALA A 71 11.30 6.98 3.81
C ALA A 71 9.93 7.62 3.59
N ASP A 72 9.76 8.38 2.51
CA ASP A 72 8.48 9.02 2.17
C ASP A 72 7.44 7.99 1.68
N PRO A 73 6.35 7.76 2.43
CA PRO A 73 5.31 6.82 2.04
C PRO A 73 4.59 7.18 0.74
N GLN A 74 4.51 8.46 0.37
CA GLN A 74 3.85 8.86 -0.87
C GLN A 74 4.70 8.47 -2.09
N THR A 75 6.02 8.77 -2.04
CA THR A 75 6.97 8.33 -3.06
C THR A 75 7.00 6.81 -3.18
N ARG A 76 7.02 6.11 -2.05
CA ARG A 76 6.97 4.64 -2.02
C ARG A 76 5.66 4.10 -2.62
N ASN A 77 4.51 4.67 -2.26
CA ASN A 77 3.21 4.29 -2.82
C ASN A 77 3.19 4.48 -4.36
N ARG A 78 3.69 5.59 -4.88
CA ARG A 78 3.78 5.81 -6.34
C ARG A 78 4.58 4.73 -7.06
N LYS A 79 5.69 4.27 -6.46
CA LYS A 79 6.49 3.15 -6.97
C LYS A 79 5.71 1.83 -6.97
N ILE A 80 4.99 1.53 -5.90
CA ILE A 80 4.12 0.34 -5.78
C ILE A 80 3.02 0.36 -6.86
N ASN A 81 2.33 1.48 -7.02
CA ASN A 81 1.27 1.65 -8.02
C ASN A 81 1.82 1.37 -9.43
N ALA A 82 2.99 1.95 -9.72
CA ALA A 82 3.66 1.77 -11.00
C ALA A 82 4.05 0.31 -11.25
N ALA A 83 4.60 -0.37 -10.24
CA ALA A 83 5.00 -1.77 -10.35
C ALA A 83 3.81 -2.70 -10.65
N TYR A 84 2.68 -2.51 -9.95
CA TYR A 84 1.45 -3.26 -10.23
C TYR A 84 0.89 -2.96 -11.62
N ALA A 85 0.88 -1.70 -12.02
CA ALA A 85 0.43 -1.30 -13.35
C ALA A 85 1.29 -1.92 -14.46
N GLN A 86 2.61 -1.92 -14.29
CA GLN A 86 3.54 -2.56 -15.23
C GLN A 86 3.34 -4.08 -15.30
N LEU A 87 3.11 -4.72 -14.14
CA LEU A 87 2.84 -6.15 -14.07
C LEU A 87 1.58 -6.53 -14.86
N TRP A 88 0.49 -5.78 -14.72
CA TRP A 88 -0.72 -6.01 -15.51
C TRP A 88 -0.53 -5.69 -17.00
N LEU A 89 0.22 -4.63 -17.34
CA LEU A 89 0.52 -4.29 -18.74
C LEU A 89 1.34 -5.38 -19.43
N ALA A 90 2.21 -6.07 -18.69
CA ALA A 90 2.99 -7.20 -19.18
C ALA A 90 2.12 -8.45 -19.39
N ASP A 91 1.18 -8.73 -18.48
CA ASP A 91 0.23 -9.83 -18.62
C ASP A 91 -1.16 -9.43 -18.09
N ASN A 92 -2.10 -9.19 -19.01
CA ASN A 92 -3.46 -8.74 -18.67
C ASN A 92 -4.28 -9.81 -17.93
N ARG A 93 -3.81 -11.08 -17.84
CA ARG A 93 -4.43 -12.11 -17.01
C ARG A 93 -4.31 -11.79 -15.52
N PHE A 94 -3.33 -10.97 -15.12
CA PHE A 94 -3.14 -10.52 -13.74
C PHE A 94 -4.12 -9.41 -13.36
N GLN A 95 -5.43 -9.64 -13.54
CA GLN A 95 -6.45 -8.65 -13.21
C GLN A 95 -6.36 -8.15 -11.76
N TRP A 96 -5.91 -9.00 -10.82
CA TRP A 96 -5.63 -8.56 -9.46
C TRP A 96 -4.56 -7.47 -9.40
N ALA A 97 -3.43 -7.62 -10.11
CA ALA A 97 -2.40 -6.59 -10.20
C ALA A 97 -2.94 -5.28 -10.82
N GLY A 98 -3.79 -5.39 -11.85
CA GLY A 98 -4.44 -4.22 -12.44
C GLY A 98 -5.36 -3.48 -11.46
N LEU A 99 -6.16 -4.23 -10.70
CA LEU A 99 -7.01 -3.69 -9.64
C LEU A 99 -6.19 -3.10 -8.49
N ALA A 100 -5.13 -3.80 -8.06
CA ALA A 100 -4.21 -3.37 -7.02
C ALA A 100 -3.51 -2.06 -7.37
N ALA A 101 -3.19 -1.81 -8.66
CA ALA A 101 -2.66 -0.53 -9.11
C ALA A 101 -3.63 0.64 -8.81
N PHE A 102 -4.94 0.45 -9.01
CA PHE A 102 -5.95 1.45 -8.66
C PHE A 102 -6.18 1.56 -7.16
N ALA A 103 -6.27 0.43 -6.45
CA ALA A 103 -6.49 0.41 -5.00
C ALA A 103 -5.33 1.06 -4.25
N SER A 104 -4.10 0.69 -4.60
CA SER A 104 -2.89 1.30 -4.04
C SER A 104 -2.80 2.79 -4.38
N LYS A 105 -3.20 3.21 -5.60
CA LYS A 105 -3.32 4.63 -5.94
C LYS A 105 -4.32 5.37 -5.05
N GLN A 106 -5.48 4.78 -4.74
CA GLN A 106 -6.44 5.39 -3.82
C GLN A 106 -5.87 5.53 -2.41
N VAL A 107 -5.07 4.56 -1.93
CA VAL A 107 -4.31 4.72 -0.68
C VAL A 107 -3.39 5.94 -0.77
N GLY A 108 -2.64 6.09 -1.87
CA GLY A 108 -1.79 7.26 -2.13
C GLY A 108 -2.55 8.60 -2.07
N CYS A 109 -3.73 8.66 -2.66
CA CYS A 109 -4.61 9.84 -2.58
C CYS A 109 -5.01 10.16 -1.14
N GLY A 110 -5.32 9.12 -0.33
CA GLY A 110 -5.58 9.26 1.10
C GLY A 110 -4.37 9.80 1.87
N LEU A 111 -3.17 9.30 1.57
CA LEU A 111 -1.92 9.80 2.17
C LEU A 111 -1.67 11.28 1.85
N ILE A 112 -1.92 11.73 0.61
CA ILE A 112 -1.83 13.15 0.24
C ILE A 112 -2.85 13.99 1.03
N HIS A 113 -4.09 13.51 1.11
CA HIS A 113 -5.14 14.24 1.80
C HIS A 113 -4.86 14.35 3.31
N ALA A 114 -4.43 13.27 3.94
CA ALA A 114 -3.94 13.24 5.33
C ALA A 114 -2.88 14.31 5.59
N THR A 115 -1.87 14.39 4.72
CA THR A 115 -0.76 15.35 4.86
C THR A 115 -1.26 16.80 4.75
N LYS A 116 -2.18 17.06 3.80
CA LYS A 116 -2.82 18.38 3.65
C LYS A 116 -3.63 18.75 4.90
N LEU A 117 -4.39 17.81 5.44
CA LEU A 117 -5.17 17.99 6.65
C LEU A 117 -4.28 18.28 7.86
N GLN A 118 -3.21 17.51 8.07
CA GLN A 118 -2.24 17.75 9.13
C GLN A 118 -1.62 19.15 9.05
N THR A 119 -1.29 19.59 7.82
CA THR A 119 -0.76 20.94 7.56
C THR A 119 -1.78 22.02 7.92
N ALA A 120 -3.05 21.83 7.56
CA ALA A 120 -4.13 22.76 7.89
C ALA A 120 -4.35 22.85 9.41
N ILE A 121 -4.36 21.73 10.13
CA ILE A 121 -4.48 21.70 11.59
C ILE A 121 -3.29 22.42 12.25
N ALA A 122 -2.06 22.16 11.79
CA ALA A 122 -0.87 22.81 12.32
C ALA A 122 -0.90 24.33 12.08
N ALA A 123 -1.36 24.77 10.90
CA ALA A 123 -1.52 26.19 10.57
C ALA A 123 -2.58 26.86 11.47
N GLN A 124 -3.71 26.21 11.72
CA GLN A 124 -4.73 26.71 12.65
C GLN A 124 -4.18 26.84 14.06
N LYS A 125 -3.47 25.81 14.56
CA LYS A 125 -2.85 25.85 15.90
C LYS A 125 -1.84 26.99 16.02
N ALA A 126 -0.99 27.19 15.01
CA ALA A 126 -0.03 28.29 14.99
C ALA A 126 -0.72 29.66 14.98
N ALA A 127 -1.81 29.83 14.22
CA ALA A 127 -2.59 31.06 14.20
C ALA A 127 -3.30 31.32 15.54
N GLN A 128 -3.81 30.27 16.19
CA GLN A 128 -4.44 30.36 17.50
C GLN A 128 -3.42 30.75 18.59
N GLU A 129 -2.23 30.16 18.56
CA GLU A 129 -1.14 30.50 19.47
C GLU A 129 -0.63 31.94 19.25
N LYS A 130 -0.53 32.39 18.00
CA LYS A 130 -0.25 33.80 17.68
C LYS A 130 -1.31 34.73 18.26
N LEU A 131 -2.59 34.40 18.17
CA LEU A 131 -3.66 35.21 18.77
C LEU A 131 -3.57 35.23 20.30
N ARG A 132 -3.25 34.09 20.93
CA ARG A 132 -3.08 33.95 22.39
C ARG A 132 -1.89 34.75 22.92
N THR A 133 -0.80 34.79 22.17
CA THR A 133 0.45 35.47 22.55
C THR A 133 0.56 36.90 22.04
N ALA A 134 -0.30 37.31 21.11
CA ALA A 134 -0.39 38.68 20.64
C ALA A 134 -0.70 39.60 21.83
N LYS A 135 -0.01 40.75 21.88
CA LYS A 135 -0.29 41.79 22.87
C LYS A 135 -1.75 42.21 22.73
N SER A 136 -2.54 41.95 23.75
CA SER A 136 -3.91 42.46 23.85
C SER A 136 -3.87 43.85 24.46
N GLU A 137 -4.61 44.78 23.86
CA GLU A 137 -4.71 46.15 24.37
C GLU A 137 -5.90 46.22 25.32
N THR A 138 -5.68 46.47 26.62
CA THR A 138 -6.79 46.58 27.56
C THR A 138 -7.64 47.81 27.22
N ILE A 139 -8.88 47.60 26.81
CA ILE A 139 -9.83 48.67 26.48
C ILE A 139 -10.56 49.16 27.75
N PHE A 140 -10.76 48.28 28.74
CA PHE A 140 -11.44 48.62 30.00
C PHE A 140 -10.99 47.69 31.13
N GLU A 141 -10.71 48.23 32.31
CA GLU A 141 -10.40 47.46 33.52
C GLU A 141 -11.09 48.12 34.74
N GLY A 142 -12.10 47.46 35.31
CA GLY A 142 -12.92 47.99 36.41
C GLY A 142 -13.99 47.02 36.90
N PHE A 143 -14.42 47.13 38.16
CA PHE A 143 -15.42 46.23 38.80
C PHE A 143 -15.08 44.72 38.72
N GLY A 144 -13.80 44.36 38.64
CA GLY A 144 -13.36 42.96 38.50
C GLY A 144 -13.43 42.41 37.07
N PHE A 145 -13.75 43.23 36.07
CA PHE A 145 -13.78 42.85 34.65
C PHE A 145 -12.65 43.53 33.87
N LYS A 146 -12.03 42.76 32.97
CA LYS A 146 -10.99 43.23 32.04
C LYS A 146 -11.40 42.94 30.61
N LEU A 147 -11.65 43.99 29.83
CA LEU A 147 -11.96 43.92 28.41
C LEU A 147 -10.70 44.26 27.62
N SER A 148 -10.26 43.38 26.72
CA SER A 148 -9.06 43.59 25.91
C SER A 148 -9.39 43.49 24.42
N LYS A 149 -8.77 44.32 23.60
CA LYS A 149 -8.80 44.24 22.14
C LYS A 149 -7.77 43.21 21.70
N THR A 150 -8.23 42.18 21.03
CA THR A 150 -7.43 41.21 20.30
C THR A 150 -6.82 41.86 19.05
N ASN A 151 -5.69 41.33 18.59
CA ASN A 151 -5.00 41.84 17.40
C ASN A 151 -5.83 41.46 16.15
N PRO A 152 -6.37 42.43 15.39
CA PRO A 152 -7.25 42.18 14.25
C PRO A 152 -6.55 41.46 13.09
N GLU A 153 -5.21 41.55 12.99
CA GLU A 153 -4.44 40.80 12.00
C GLU A 153 -4.35 39.32 12.40
N ALA A 154 -4.08 39.04 13.67
CA ALA A 154 -4.04 37.68 14.21
C ALA A 154 -5.42 36.99 14.15
N GLU A 155 -6.50 37.75 14.34
CA GLU A 155 -7.88 37.25 14.14
C GLU A 155 -8.13 36.86 12.68
N ARG A 156 -7.75 37.71 11.73
CA ARG A 156 -7.88 37.41 10.30
C ARG A 156 -7.02 36.20 9.88
N GLU A 157 -5.82 36.05 10.43
CA GLU A 157 -4.98 34.87 10.20
C GLU A 157 -5.67 33.60 10.72
N LEU A 158 -6.24 33.65 11.93
CA LEU A 158 -6.97 32.53 12.52
C LEU A 158 -8.23 32.18 11.72
N GLU A 159 -9.01 33.16 11.27
CA GLU A 159 -10.19 32.92 10.43
C GLU A 159 -9.82 32.25 9.11
N LYS A 160 -8.75 32.71 8.44
CA LYS A 160 -8.24 32.06 7.23
C LYS A 160 -7.79 30.62 7.49
N ALA A 161 -7.08 30.38 8.59
CA ALA A 161 -6.61 29.04 8.94
C ALA A 161 -7.76 28.09 9.31
N ARG A 162 -8.77 28.58 10.03
CA ARG A 162 -10.01 27.84 10.31
C ARG A 162 -10.78 27.50 9.04
N ALA A 163 -10.92 28.45 8.11
CA ALA A 163 -11.58 28.20 6.84
C ALA A 163 -10.86 27.16 5.97
N ALA A 164 -9.53 27.02 6.13
CA ALA A 164 -8.72 26.03 5.43
C ALA A 164 -8.69 24.65 6.11
N ASN A 165 -9.08 24.54 7.38
CA ASN A 165 -9.15 23.29 8.12
C ASN A 165 -10.59 22.74 8.12
N PRO A 166 -10.85 21.62 7.42
CA PRO A 166 -12.20 21.06 7.35
C PRO A 166 -12.65 20.39 8.67
N LEU A 167 -11.75 20.21 9.64
CA LEU A 167 -12.09 19.66 10.94
C LEU A 167 -12.26 20.78 11.97
N PRO A 168 -13.35 20.77 12.77
CA PRO A 168 -13.47 21.64 13.94
C PRO A 168 -12.52 21.11 15.02
N THR A 169 -11.23 21.41 14.90
CA THR A 169 -10.26 21.11 15.96
C THR A 169 -10.43 22.14 17.06
N GLU A 170 -11.43 21.96 17.91
CA GLU A 170 -11.38 22.53 19.25
C GLU A 170 -10.27 21.78 20.01
N ASP A 171 -9.37 22.54 20.59
CA ASP A 171 -8.02 22.17 20.96
C ASP A 171 -7.98 21.15 22.12
N ILE A 172 -8.14 19.85 21.84
CA ILE A 172 -7.83 18.80 22.81
C ILE A 172 -6.34 18.45 22.67
N THR A 173 -5.50 19.28 23.28
CA THR A 173 -4.08 18.99 23.55
C THR A 173 -3.95 18.51 25.00
N PHE A 174 -3.51 17.26 25.19
CA PHE A 174 -3.20 16.75 26.54
C PHE A 174 -1.71 16.99 26.85
N GLY A 175 -1.45 17.80 27.88
CA GLY A 175 -0.10 18.08 28.38
C GLY A 175 0.79 18.85 27.39
N ASP A 176 2.10 18.63 27.47
CA ASP A 176 3.12 19.34 26.66
C ASP A 176 3.28 18.78 25.22
N ASN A 177 2.35 17.97 24.73
CA ASN A 177 2.51 17.32 23.42
C ASN A 177 2.31 18.34 22.27
N PRO A 178 3.28 18.48 21.34
CA PRO A 178 3.14 19.37 20.20
C PRO A 178 1.99 18.98 19.25
N ARG A 179 1.57 17.70 19.21
CA ARG A 179 0.47 17.20 18.36
C ARG A 179 -0.84 17.00 19.14
N SER A 180 -1.96 17.43 18.57
CA SER A 180 -3.30 17.16 19.13
C SER A 180 -3.65 15.67 19.05
N VAL A 181 -4.63 15.22 19.85
CA VAL A 181 -5.11 13.82 19.80
C VAL A 181 -5.55 13.43 18.39
N VAL A 182 -6.26 14.33 17.70
CA VAL A 182 -6.69 14.14 16.31
C VAL A 182 -5.50 13.97 15.37
N GLN A 183 -4.45 14.80 15.51
CA GLN A 183 -3.24 14.66 14.69
C GLN A 183 -2.56 13.30 14.90
N GLN A 184 -2.44 12.85 16.15
CA GLN A 184 -1.83 11.56 16.47
C GLN A 184 -2.62 10.38 15.86
N GLN A 185 -3.95 10.44 15.87
CA GLN A 185 -4.79 9.43 15.22
C GLN A 185 -4.64 9.46 13.70
N LEU A 186 -4.56 10.65 13.09
CA LEU A 186 -4.28 10.81 11.66
C LEU A 186 -2.91 10.23 11.28
N ASP A 187 -1.87 10.50 12.08
CA ASP A 187 -0.54 9.94 11.90
C ASP A 187 -0.56 8.42 11.95
N TYR A 188 -1.22 7.86 12.97
CA TYR A 188 -1.32 6.42 13.14
C TYR A 188 -2.04 5.75 11.97
N VAL A 189 -3.17 6.30 11.50
CA VAL A 189 -3.86 5.75 10.31
C VAL A 189 -2.98 5.88 9.06
N TYR A 190 -2.33 7.02 8.87
CA TYR A 190 -1.41 7.25 7.76
C TYR A 190 -0.29 6.19 7.72
N GLU A 191 0.35 5.95 8.87
CA GLU A 191 1.42 4.95 9.02
C GLU A 191 0.90 3.53 8.76
N MET A 192 -0.27 3.17 9.30
CA MET A 192 -0.87 1.85 9.12
C MET A 192 -1.28 1.57 7.66
N LEU A 193 -1.82 2.56 6.95
CA LEU A 193 -2.13 2.44 5.52
C LEU A 193 -0.85 2.29 4.68
N ALA A 194 0.18 3.08 5.00
CA ALA A 194 1.49 3.00 4.37
C ALA A 194 2.18 1.65 4.61
N LEU A 195 2.06 1.11 5.82
CA LEU A 195 2.57 -0.21 6.23
C LEU A 195 1.86 -1.31 5.46
N GLY A 196 0.53 -1.36 5.50
CA GLY A 196 -0.28 -2.36 4.80
C GLY A 196 0.00 -2.42 3.32
N ASN A 197 0.02 -1.25 2.65
CA ASN A 197 0.30 -1.17 1.22
C ASN A 197 1.70 -1.71 0.86
N THR A 198 2.70 -1.43 1.71
CA THR A 198 4.08 -1.89 1.50
C THR A 198 4.19 -3.40 1.69
N SER A 199 3.59 -3.93 2.76
CA SER A 199 3.62 -5.36 3.07
C SER A 199 2.87 -6.17 2.01
N LEU A 200 1.71 -5.73 1.57
CA LEU A 200 0.98 -6.39 0.47
C LEU A 200 1.81 -6.45 -0.80
N PHE A 201 2.47 -5.36 -1.17
CA PHE A 201 3.33 -5.33 -2.34
C PHE A 201 4.50 -6.31 -2.23
N LEU A 202 5.18 -6.33 -1.09
CA LEU A 202 6.30 -7.23 -0.82
C LEU A 202 5.88 -8.71 -0.78
N ASP A 203 4.60 -8.99 -0.55
CA ASP A 203 4.06 -10.35 -0.62
C ASP A 203 3.62 -10.75 -2.03
N VAL A 204 2.77 -9.92 -2.65
CA VAL A 204 2.01 -10.30 -3.85
C VAL A 204 2.77 -10.10 -5.14
N TYR A 205 3.64 -9.08 -5.22
CA TYR A 205 4.43 -8.85 -6.43
C TYR A 205 5.38 -10.03 -6.75
N PRO A 206 6.22 -10.52 -5.82
CA PRO A 206 7.11 -11.67 -6.09
C PRO A 206 6.37 -12.92 -6.54
N LEU A 207 5.16 -13.16 -6.01
CA LEU A 207 4.33 -14.28 -6.42
C LEU A 207 3.96 -14.17 -7.91
N HIS A 208 3.40 -13.04 -8.33
CA HIS A 208 3.06 -12.83 -9.74
C HIS A 208 4.28 -12.91 -10.66
N ARG A 209 5.42 -12.33 -10.23
CA ARG A 209 6.69 -12.40 -10.96
C ARG A 209 7.15 -13.84 -11.17
N PHE A 210 7.14 -14.65 -10.11
CA PHE A 210 7.50 -16.06 -10.21
C PHE A 210 6.61 -16.77 -11.22
N PHE A 211 5.28 -16.63 -11.09
CA PHE A 211 4.34 -17.29 -12.00
C PHE A 211 4.53 -16.85 -13.45
N MET A 212 4.67 -15.54 -13.69
CA MET A 212 4.82 -14.96 -15.02
C MET A 212 6.02 -15.55 -15.77
N VAL A 213 7.11 -15.82 -15.06
CA VAL A 213 8.34 -16.37 -15.65
C VAL A 213 8.32 -17.90 -15.70
N ARG A 214 7.92 -18.56 -14.61
CA ARG A 214 8.15 -20.01 -14.40
C ARG A 214 6.90 -20.87 -14.58
N GLY A 215 5.73 -20.24 -14.68
CA GLY A 215 4.44 -20.90 -14.79
C GLY A 215 3.98 -21.59 -13.49
N TYR A 216 2.76 -22.14 -13.55
CA TYR A 216 2.09 -22.71 -12.37
C TYR A 216 2.83 -23.90 -11.76
N LYS A 217 3.26 -24.86 -12.59
CA LYS A 217 3.82 -26.13 -12.10
C LYS A 217 5.06 -25.93 -11.22
N GLU A 218 6.01 -25.11 -11.68
CA GLU A 218 7.21 -24.82 -10.90
C GLU A 218 6.90 -23.96 -9.68
N MET A 219 5.99 -22.99 -9.82
CA MET A 219 5.54 -22.19 -8.69
C MET A 219 4.96 -23.06 -7.59
N GLN A 220 4.04 -23.96 -7.93
CA GLN A 220 3.41 -24.87 -6.97
C GLN A 220 4.46 -25.73 -6.24
N ALA A 221 5.44 -26.26 -6.97
CA ALA A 221 6.53 -27.04 -6.40
C ALA A 221 7.44 -26.22 -5.48
N CYS A 222 7.66 -24.94 -5.80
CA CYS A 222 8.56 -24.07 -5.05
C CYS A 222 7.90 -23.30 -3.91
N LEU A 223 6.58 -23.10 -3.92
CA LEU A 223 5.86 -22.31 -2.92
C LEU A 223 6.12 -22.72 -1.47
N PRO A 224 6.19 -24.02 -1.11
CA PRO A 224 6.49 -24.44 0.27
C PRO A 224 7.88 -24.04 0.78
N GLN A 225 8.79 -23.62 -0.10
CA GLN A 225 10.14 -23.19 0.28
C GLN A 225 10.27 -21.68 0.48
N ARG A 226 9.23 -20.90 0.14
CA ARG A 226 9.27 -19.42 0.19
C ARG A 226 9.56 -18.90 1.60
N ASN A 227 8.96 -19.51 2.64
CA ASN A 227 9.17 -19.12 4.04
C ASN A 227 10.62 -19.22 4.53
N LYS A 228 11.49 -19.97 3.85
CA LYS A 228 12.91 -20.11 4.22
C LYS A 228 13.66 -18.78 4.12
N LEU A 229 13.13 -17.80 3.39
CA LEU A 229 13.74 -16.48 3.24
C LEU A 229 13.36 -15.50 4.36
N LYS A 230 12.56 -15.88 5.35
CA LYS A 230 12.02 -14.95 6.36
C LYS A 230 13.05 -14.06 7.08
N ASN A 231 14.30 -14.50 7.16
CA ASN A 231 15.40 -13.77 7.81
C ASN A 231 16.28 -12.98 6.82
N GLU A 232 15.97 -13.01 5.53
CA GLU A 232 16.79 -12.41 4.46
C GLU A 232 16.06 -11.27 3.72
N VAL A 233 14.79 -11.05 4.07
CA VAL A 233 13.86 -10.23 3.30
C VAL A 233 13.32 -9.08 4.14
N LEU A 234 12.94 -8.00 3.47
CA LEU A 234 12.21 -6.93 4.09
C LEU A 234 10.76 -7.36 4.33
N TRP A 235 10.39 -7.56 5.60
CA TRP A 235 9.03 -7.94 5.99
C TRP A 235 8.56 -7.11 7.19
N PRO A 236 7.96 -5.92 6.95
CA PRO A 236 7.65 -4.95 8.01
C PRO A 236 6.61 -5.40 9.06
N ILE A 237 5.92 -6.51 8.82
CA ILE A 237 4.85 -7.06 9.67
C ILE A 237 5.19 -8.45 10.23
N ALA A 238 6.49 -8.77 10.31
CA ALA A 238 7.00 -10.08 10.74
C ALA A 238 6.59 -10.47 12.17
N ASP A 239 6.28 -9.49 13.01
CA ASP A 239 5.79 -9.67 14.38
C ASP A 239 4.35 -10.20 14.44
N LYS A 240 3.55 -9.98 13.38
CA LYS A 240 2.13 -10.35 13.32
C LYS A 240 1.82 -11.41 12.29
N VAL A 241 2.58 -11.46 11.19
CA VAL A 241 2.33 -12.34 10.05
C VAL A 241 3.62 -13.03 9.64
N GLU A 242 3.62 -14.36 9.60
CA GLU A 242 4.79 -15.12 9.15
C GLU A 242 5.01 -14.93 7.64
N PHE A 243 6.24 -14.56 7.26
CA PHE A 243 6.60 -14.41 5.85
C PHE A 243 6.53 -15.75 5.11
N GLY A 244 5.85 -15.76 3.96
CA GLY A 244 5.80 -16.93 3.07
C GLY A 244 5.03 -18.12 3.64
N ALA A 245 4.15 -17.89 4.62
CA ALA A 245 3.23 -18.91 5.13
C ALA A 245 2.44 -19.55 3.98
N LEU A 246 2.26 -20.86 4.05
CA LEU A 246 1.61 -21.62 2.99
C LEU A 246 0.09 -21.52 3.12
N HIS A 247 -0.50 -20.67 2.29
CA HIS A 247 -1.95 -20.52 2.14
C HIS A 247 -2.40 -21.11 0.81
N SER A 248 -3.48 -21.90 0.82
CA SER A 248 -4.02 -22.54 -0.39
C SER A 248 -4.42 -21.52 -1.44
N GLU A 249 -4.96 -20.38 -0.99
CA GLU A 249 -5.42 -19.26 -1.81
C GLU A 249 -4.33 -18.76 -2.77
N VAL A 250 -3.06 -18.79 -2.35
CA VAL A 250 -1.94 -18.41 -3.21
C VAL A 250 -1.78 -19.38 -4.37
N SER A 251 -1.70 -20.68 -4.09
CA SER A 251 -1.60 -21.70 -5.15
C SER A 251 -2.84 -21.69 -6.04
N ASP A 252 -4.03 -21.56 -5.45
CA ASP A 252 -5.30 -21.58 -6.16
C ASP A 252 -5.50 -20.37 -7.07
N THR A 253 -4.95 -19.21 -6.68
CA THR A 253 -4.88 -18.01 -7.54
C THR A 253 -4.19 -18.34 -8.85
N PHE A 254 -2.97 -18.85 -8.78
CA PHE A 254 -2.14 -19.07 -9.97
C PHE A 254 -2.60 -20.27 -10.79
N LYS A 255 -3.17 -21.29 -10.14
CA LYS A 255 -3.89 -22.36 -10.83
C LYS A 255 -5.06 -21.82 -11.65
N ALA A 256 -5.86 -20.94 -11.05
CA ALA A 256 -7.00 -20.34 -11.74
C ALA A 256 -6.56 -19.45 -12.92
N ILE A 257 -5.43 -18.74 -12.81
CA ILE A 257 -4.86 -17.99 -13.95
C ILE A 257 -4.43 -18.94 -15.08
N ASP A 258 -3.74 -20.03 -14.75
CA ASP A 258 -3.26 -21.04 -15.71
C ASP A 258 -4.41 -21.71 -16.47
N GLU A 259 -5.52 -21.96 -15.77
CA GLU A 259 -6.76 -22.53 -16.32
C GLU A 259 -7.68 -21.50 -16.99
N GLY A 260 -7.30 -20.22 -17.03
CA GLY A 260 -8.11 -19.14 -17.63
C GLY A 260 -9.32 -18.68 -16.80
N ARG A 261 -9.45 -19.12 -15.54
CA ARG A 261 -10.51 -18.73 -14.60
C ARG A 261 -10.17 -17.43 -13.86
N ILE A 262 -9.98 -16.35 -14.61
CA ILE A 262 -9.41 -15.07 -14.11
C ILE A 262 -10.21 -14.47 -12.94
N ALA A 263 -11.54 -14.38 -13.03
CA ALA A 263 -12.35 -13.86 -11.93
C ALA A 263 -12.14 -14.64 -10.63
N LYS A 264 -12.01 -15.97 -10.72
CA LYS A 264 -11.75 -16.82 -9.56
C LYS A 264 -10.35 -16.61 -9.00
N SER A 265 -9.35 -16.34 -9.85
CA SER A 265 -8.00 -15.99 -9.39
C SER A 265 -7.99 -14.71 -8.56
N VAL A 266 -8.80 -13.72 -8.95
CA VAL A 266 -8.95 -12.46 -8.23
C VAL A 266 -9.58 -12.70 -6.86
N GLU A 267 -10.63 -13.53 -6.78
CA GLU A 267 -11.25 -13.89 -5.49
C GLU A 267 -10.27 -14.54 -4.52
N PHE A 268 -9.47 -15.51 -5.00
CA PHE A 268 -8.49 -16.19 -4.15
C PHE A 268 -7.39 -15.24 -3.67
N MET A 269 -6.83 -14.40 -4.56
CA MET A 269 -5.81 -13.44 -4.15
C MET A 269 -6.37 -12.38 -3.20
N ALA A 270 -7.62 -11.95 -3.41
CA ALA A 270 -8.32 -11.05 -2.49
C ALA A 270 -8.45 -11.66 -1.09
N GLN A 271 -8.84 -12.93 -1.00
CA GLN A 271 -8.93 -13.64 0.28
C GLN A 271 -7.57 -13.70 0.97
N HIS A 272 -6.52 -14.05 0.23
CA HIS A 272 -5.16 -14.06 0.78
C HIS A 272 -4.74 -12.68 1.31
N GLU A 273 -4.87 -11.63 0.51
CA GLU A 273 -4.50 -10.29 0.95
C GLU A 273 -5.34 -9.79 2.14
N GLN A 274 -6.67 -9.89 2.05
CA GLN A 274 -7.56 -9.26 3.02
C GLN A 274 -7.65 -10.03 4.34
N ILE A 275 -7.60 -11.37 4.29
CA ILE A 275 -7.82 -12.24 5.46
C ILE A 275 -6.49 -12.74 6.03
N ASN A 276 -5.59 -13.24 5.19
CA ASN A 276 -4.36 -13.86 5.69
C ASN A 276 -3.26 -12.82 6.00
N ILE A 277 -3.26 -11.67 5.32
CA ILE A 277 -2.26 -10.62 5.51
C ILE A 277 -2.83 -9.42 6.29
N LEU A 278 -3.79 -8.68 5.73
CA LEU A 278 -4.25 -7.42 6.32
C LEU A 278 -4.98 -7.60 7.65
N GLN A 279 -5.82 -8.63 7.79
CA GLN A 279 -6.57 -8.84 9.01
C GLN A 279 -5.64 -8.94 10.24
N PRO A 280 -4.68 -9.88 10.31
CA PRO A 280 -3.75 -9.94 11.44
C PRO A 280 -2.75 -8.79 11.49
N ALA A 281 -2.32 -8.24 10.34
CA ALA A 281 -1.32 -7.17 10.33
C ALA A 281 -1.86 -5.85 10.90
N MET A 282 -3.13 -5.53 10.65
CA MET A 282 -3.71 -4.23 10.98
C MET A 282 -5.11 -4.26 11.58
N TYR A 283 -6.04 -5.07 11.08
CA TYR A 283 -7.45 -4.96 11.47
C TYR A 283 -7.81 -5.71 12.76
N ASP A 284 -6.97 -6.65 13.22
CA ASP A 284 -7.09 -7.25 14.54
C ASP A 284 -6.61 -6.32 15.66
N ASN A 285 -5.90 -5.23 15.31
CA ASN A 285 -5.57 -4.18 16.27
C ASN A 285 -6.83 -3.38 16.59
N SER A 286 -7.30 -3.46 17.84
CA SER A 286 -8.55 -2.82 18.29
C SER A 286 -8.56 -1.30 18.10
N HIS A 287 -7.42 -0.62 18.28
CA HIS A 287 -7.31 0.82 18.07
C HIS A 287 -7.47 1.19 16.60
N PHE A 288 -6.76 0.51 15.69
CA PHE A 288 -6.90 0.73 14.25
C PHE A 288 -8.30 0.36 13.77
N ALA A 289 -8.84 -0.79 14.21
CA ALA A 289 -10.19 -1.21 13.88
C ALA A 289 -11.24 -0.17 14.30
N LEU A 290 -11.08 0.45 15.47
CA LEU A 290 -11.97 1.52 15.93
C LEU A 290 -11.91 2.75 15.02
N LEU A 291 -10.71 3.17 14.62
CA LEU A 291 -10.52 4.31 13.70
C LEU A 291 -11.09 4.05 12.30
N MET A 292 -11.16 2.78 11.90
CA MET A 292 -11.70 2.33 10.61
C MET A 292 -13.22 2.05 10.63
N ARG A 293 -13.88 2.15 11.79
CA ARG A 293 -15.34 2.10 11.87
C ARG A 293 -15.91 3.43 11.37
N GLY A 294 -16.75 3.35 10.34
CA GLY A 294 -17.53 4.50 9.92
C GLY A 294 -18.59 4.80 10.97
N THR A 295 -18.49 5.93 11.64
CA THR A 295 -19.62 6.50 12.36
C THR A 295 -19.79 7.94 11.88
N HIS A 296 -20.79 8.15 11.03
CA HIS A 296 -21.22 9.50 10.62
C HIS A 296 -21.92 10.27 11.76
N ALA A 297 -21.95 9.73 12.98
CA ALA A 297 -22.61 10.31 14.14
C ALA A 297 -21.63 10.45 15.32
N GLY A 298 -21.18 11.69 15.57
CA GLY A 298 -20.88 12.20 16.92
C GLY A 298 -19.58 11.79 17.62
N ASP A 299 -18.92 10.70 17.24
CA ASP A 299 -17.65 10.32 17.88
C ASP A 299 -16.45 10.94 17.16
N VAL A 300 -15.66 11.70 17.91
CA VAL A 300 -14.59 12.64 17.51
C VAL A 300 -13.37 11.96 16.81
N VAL A 301 -13.50 10.71 16.37
CA VAL A 301 -12.36 9.81 16.09
C VAL A 301 -12.55 8.96 14.81
N SER A 302 -13.56 9.21 13.97
CA SER A 302 -13.61 8.55 12.64
C SER A 302 -12.71 9.31 11.66
N VAL A 303 -11.48 8.82 11.46
CA VAL A 303 -10.49 9.41 10.54
C VAL A 303 -10.84 9.14 9.08
N VAL A 304 -11.54 8.05 8.79
CA VAL A 304 -11.84 7.61 7.43
C VAL A 304 -12.71 8.61 6.66
N THR A 305 -13.63 9.29 7.34
CA THR A 305 -14.49 10.35 6.76
C THR A 305 -13.74 11.66 6.45
N GLY A 306 -12.49 11.80 6.93
CA GLY A 306 -11.65 12.99 6.72
C GLY A 306 -10.28 12.72 6.08
N LEU A 307 -9.86 11.46 5.91
CA LEU A 307 -8.59 11.09 5.25
C LEU A 307 -8.77 10.78 3.76
N MET A 308 -10.00 10.55 3.32
CA MET A 308 -10.36 10.37 1.90
C MET A 308 -11.00 11.67 1.37
N PRO A 309 -10.83 12.02 0.07
CA PRO A 309 -11.00 13.39 -0.38
C PRO A 309 -12.45 13.91 -0.27
N GLY A 310 -12.67 14.83 0.68
CA GLY A 310 -13.91 15.58 0.86
C GLY A 310 -14.63 15.14 2.13
N ALA A 311 -14.83 16.06 3.07
CA ALA A 311 -15.30 15.85 4.45
C ALA A 311 -16.73 15.26 4.61
N ALA A 312 -17.26 14.60 3.59
CA ALA A 312 -18.50 13.83 3.57
C ALA A 312 -18.58 12.83 2.39
N GLU A 313 -17.50 12.57 1.65
CA GLU A 313 -17.54 11.67 0.48
C GLU A 313 -17.34 10.20 0.91
N GLU A 314 -18.19 9.32 0.38
CA GLU A 314 -18.19 7.87 0.59
C GLU A 314 -16.82 7.25 0.24
N ILE A 315 -16.35 6.27 1.02
CA ILE A 315 -15.13 5.51 0.71
C ILE A 315 -15.31 4.90 -0.68
N GLN A 316 -14.45 5.29 -1.63
CA GLN A 316 -14.60 4.91 -3.03
C GLN A 316 -13.28 4.47 -3.67
N LEU A 317 -13.34 3.37 -4.41
CA LEU A 317 -12.32 2.98 -5.36
C LEU A 317 -12.60 3.64 -6.71
N THR A 318 -11.60 4.32 -7.25
CA THR A 318 -11.68 4.96 -8.56
C THR A 318 -10.78 4.24 -9.56
N LEU A 319 -11.38 3.65 -10.61
CA LEU A 319 -10.71 2.99 -11.74
C LEU A 319 -10.29 4.00 -12.82
N ALA A 320 -9.59 5.05 -12.38
CA ALA A 320 -9.00 6.09 -13.20
C ALA A 320 -7.62 6.42 -12.65
N SER A 321 -6.77 7.07 -13.45
CA SER A 321 -5.46 7.51 -12.96
C SER A 321 -5.62 8.54 -11.85
N GLN A 322 -6.56 9.48 -11.95
CA GLN A 322 -6.77 10.56 -10.98
C GLN A 322 -7.41 10.10 -9.66
N CYS A 323 -7.23 10.87 -8.58
CA CYS A 323 -7.83 10.60 -7.27
C CYS A 323 -9.37 10.68 -7.25
N LYS A 324 -9.96 11.44 -8.19
CA LYS A 324 -11.41 11.51 -8.42
C LYS A 324 -11.71 11.18 -9.88
N ALA A 325 -12.66 10.27 -10.13
CA ALA A 325 -13.22 10.08 -11.46
C ALA A 325 -14.42 11.03 -11.69
N PRO A 326 -14.67 11.47 -12.92
CA PRO A 326 -15.88 12.20 -13.26
C PRO A 326 -17.06 11.30 -13.68
N ASP A 327 -16.91 9.96 -13.70
CA ASP A 327 -17.85 9.04 -14.37
C ASP A 327 -18.12 7.73 -13.58
N GLY A 328 -18.76 6.75 -14.24
CA GLY A 328 -19.15 5.44 -13.70
C GLY A 328 -17.99 4.46 -13.40
N ARG A 329 -16.75 4.94 -13.35
CA ARG A 329 -15.56 4.14 -12.94
C ARG A 329 -15.31 4.19 -11.43
N LYS A 330 -16.35 4.49 -10.65
CA LYS A 330 -16.34 4.54 -9.19
C LYS A 330 -17.03 3.31 -8.63
N VAL A 331 -16.42 2.73 -7.61
CA VAL A 331 -17.05 1.69 -6.79
C VAL A 331 -17.01 2.18 -5.36
N ALA A 332 -18.19 2.30 -4.76
CA ALA A 332 -18.31 2.81 -3.42
C ALA A 332 -18.40 1.67 -2.40
N PHE A 333 -17.90 1.90 -1.19
CA PHE A 333 -17.89 0.93 -0.10
C PHE A 333 -19.30 0.64 0.42
N GLY A 334 -20.17 1.65 0.40
CA GLY A 334 -21.54 1.58 0.86
C GLY A 334 -21.97 2.92 1.43
N SER A 335 -23.19 3.35 1.11
CA SER A 335 -23.80 4.58 1.61
C SER A 335 -24.45 4.41 2.99
N ASN A 336 -24.28 3.22 3.61
CA ASN A 336 -24.89 2.87 4.89
C ASN A 336 -24.12 3.54 6.06
N PRO A 337 -24.79 4.25 6.97
CA PRO A 337 -24.18 4.79 8.19
C PRO A 337 -23.49 3.76 9.11
N LEU A 338 -23.78 2.45 8.95
CA LEU A 338 -23.17 1.34 9.68
C LEU A 338 -22.00 0.66 8.93
N ALA A 339 -21.57 1.22 7.80
CA ALA A 339 -20.47 0.67 7.02
C ALA A 339 -19.16 0.68 7.82
N ASN A 340 -18.48 -0.47 7.88
CA ASN A 340 -17.32 -0.67 8.72
C ASN A 340 -16.17 -1.29 7.91
N LEU A 341 -15.13 -0.50 7.61
CA LEU A 341 -13.93 -1.01 6.95
C LEU A 341 -13.14 -1.97 7.84
N ALA A 342 -13.32 -1.99 9.15
CA ALA A 342 -12.68 -2.99 9.99
C ALA A 342 -13.37 -4.36 9.89
N ASP A 343 -14.61 -4.42 9.43
CA ASP A 343 -15.35 -5.66 9.22
C ASP A 343 -14.82 -6.40 7.98
N LYS A 344 -14.32 -7.61 8.19
CA LYS A 344 -13.69 -8.40 7.12
C LYS A 344 -14.67 -8.77 6.01
N ASP A 345 -15.94 -9.03 6.33
CA ASP A 345 -16.92 -9.51 5.37
C ASP A 345 -17.41 -8.35 4.50
N GLN A 346 -17.64 -7.18 5.11
CA GLN A 346 -17.94 -5.94 4.36
C GLN A 346 -16.76 -5.52 3.47
N ARG A 347 -15.52 -5.61 3.95
CA ARG A 347 -14.32 -5.37 3.11
C ARG A 347 -14.25 -6.32 1.93
N MET A 348 -14.43 -7.61 2.18
CA MET A 348 -14.39 -8.61 1.12
C MET A 348 -15.48 -8.34 0.08
N GLU A 349 -16.70 -8.01 0.50
CA GLU A 349 -17.77 -7.64 -0.44
C GLU A 349 -17.36 -6.45 -1.31
N PHE A 350 -16.84 -5.37 -0.71
CA PHE A 350 -16.38 -4.21 -1.45
C PHE A 350 -15.28 -4.54 -2.47
N VAL A 351 -14.27 -5.32 -2.05
CA VAL A 351 -13.17 -5.73 -2.91
C VAL A 351 -13.66 -6.56 -4.10
N LEU A 352 -14.60 -7.48 -3.88
CA LEU A 352 -15.16 -8.31 -4.94
C LEU A 352 -16.09 -7.54 -5.88
N ARG A 353 -16.84 -6.55 -5.39
CA ARG A 353 -17.60 -5.62 -6.25
C ARG A 353 -16.65 -4.79 -7.12
N ALA A 354 -15.55 -4.31 -6.55
CA ALA A 354 -14.52 -3.59 -7.27
C ALA A 354 -13.87 -4.43 -8.38
N ALA A 355 -13.55 -5.70 -8.08
CA ALA A 355 -13.05 -6.65 -9.06
C ALA A 355 -14.05 -6.91 -10.19
N THR A 356 -15.32 -7.12 -9.85
CA THR A 356 -16.40 -7.34 -10.83
C THR A 356 -16.59 -6.15 -11.75
N GLN A 357 -16.52 -4.93 -11.21
CA GLN A 357 -16.59 -3.71 -12.01
C GLN A 357 -15.38 -3.59 -12.95
N PHE A 358 -14.18 -3.86 -12.46
CA PHE A 358 -12.98 -3.83 -13.29
C PHE A 358 -13.06 -4.84 -14.44
N ASP A 359 -13.46 -6.08 -14.17
CA ASP A 359 -13.65 -7.11 -15.20
C ASP A 359 -14.73 -6.73 -16.23
N THR A 360 -15.86 -6.17 -15.76
CA THR A 360 -16.93 -5.66 -16.62
C THR A 360 -16.41 -4.58 -17.58
N LEU A 361 -15.67 -3.60 -17.07
CA LEU A 361 -15.09 -2.52 -17.87
C LEU A 361 -14.02 -3.02 -18.85
N LEU A 362 -13.32 -4.12 -18.54
CA LEU A 362 -12.37 -4.74 -19.46
C LEU A 362 -13.05 -5.46 -20.64
N LYS A 363 -14.31 -5.88 -20.51
CA LYS A 363 -15.08 -6.55 -21.57
C LYS A 363 -15.62 -5.57 -22.61
N ASP A 364 -15.88 -4.32 -22.23
CA ASP A 364 -16.29 -3.25 -23.14
C ASP A 364 -15.07 -2.59 -23.83
N PRO A 365 -14.98 -2.55 -25.17
CA PRO A 365 -13.81 -2.00 -25.87
C PRO A 365 -13.48 -0.54 -25.53
N ALA A 366 -14.50 0.32 -25.38
CA ALA A 366 -14.29 1.74 -25.10
C ALA A 366 -13.77 1.97 -23.68
N SER A 367 -14.37 1.28 -22.70
CA SER A 367 -13.96 1.30 -21.30
C SER A 367 -12.59 0.67 -21.11
N ARG A 368 -12.30 -0.44 -21.79
CA ARG A 368 -11.00 -1.11 -21.77
C ARG A 368 -9.88 -0.19 -22.24
N ALA A 369 -10.10 0.58 -23.31
CA ALA A 369 -9.11 1.55 -23.80
C ALA A 369 -8.79 2.61 -22.75
N LYS A 370 -9.83 3.17 -22.09
CA LYS A 370 -9.67 4.16 -21.01
C LYS A 370 -8.98 3.57 -19.77
N LEU A 371 -9.29 2.34 -19.40
CA LEU A 371 -8.61 1.63 -18.31
C LEU A 371 -7.14 1.41 -18.62
N LYS A 372 -6.83 0.92 -19.83
CA LYS A 372 -5.44 0.71 -20.25
C LYS A 372 -4.65 2.02 -20.27
N GLN A 373 -5.26 3.12 -20.72
CA GLN A 373 -4.66 4.44 -20.64
C GLN A 373 -4.39 4.83 -19.19
N SER A 374 -5.38 4.68 -18.29
CA SER A 374 -5.23 5.00 -16.87
C SER A 374 -4.11 4.19 -16.21
N ILE A 375 -4.02 2.89 -16.49
CA ILE A 375 -2.95 2.03 -15.97
C ILE A 375 -1.59 2.42 -16.58
N THR A 376 -1.55 2.84 -17.85
CA THR A 376 -0.31 3.35 -18.47
C THR A 376 0.16 4.65 -17.83
N GLU A 377 -0.74 5.56 -17.47
CA GLU A 377 -0.39 6.78 -16.75
C GLU A 377 0.13 6.44 -15.34
N ILE A 378 -0.50 5.50 -14.64
CA ILE A 378 -0.03 5.01 -13.32
C ILE A 378 1.36 4.34 -13.44
N SER A 379 1.60 3.55 -14.49
CA SER A 379 2.88 2.84 -14.70
C SER A 379 4.07 3.78 -14.92
N GLN A 380 3.80 5.01 -15.37
CA GLN A 380 4.77 6.08 -15.55
C GLN A 380 4.95 6.95 -14.28
N GLY A 381 4.33 6.57 -13.16
CA GLY A 381 4.36 7.32 -11.90
C GLY A 381 3.33 8.46 -11.82
N GLY A 382 2.40 8.54 -12.78
CA GLY A 382 1.28 9.45 -12.76
C GLY A 382 0.13 8.99 -11.85
N GLY A 383 -0.93 9.80 -11.77
CA GLY A 383 -2.20 9.41 -11.14
C GLY A 383 -2.38 9.76 -9.65
N VAL A 384 -1.31 9.90 -8.88
CA VAL A 384 -1.40 10.39 -7.47
C VAL A 384 -1.21 11.92 -7.43
N GLN A 385 -2.18 12.65 -7.98
CA GLN A 385 -2.23 14.13 -8.01
C GLN A 385 -3.60 14.65 -7.60
#